data_AF-A0A849EBK6-F1
#
_entry.id   AF-A0A849EBK6-F1
#
_cell.length_a   1.000
_cell.length_b   1.000
_cell.length_c   1.000
_cell.angle_alpha   90.00
_cell.angle_beta   90.00
_cell.angle_gamma   90.00
#
_symmetry.space_group_name_H-M   'P 1'
#
loop_
_entity.id
_entity.type
_entity.pdbx_description
1 polymer ?
#
loop_
_entity_poly.entity_id
_entity_poly.type
_entity_poly.pdbx_seq_one_letter_code
_entity_poly.pdbx_strand_id
1 'polypeptide(L)'
;LKDPASMTEELLSTLAQNSRHAGLPATELNETGPDAENLGSDIYYRRYPLYPGYKTGSRSGDPVAPLLGKLSSYDGGATDIMIGPLNSFLAYADYMVGYRFVPKTLQETDIQIVWMVRDDAVEDRDYSLADLTWLWDVTSRDDERIIRYNQEGVNSVAFRPGPLSNMEWGIETFYHGYLRHLLK
;
A
#
# COMPACT_ATOMS: atom_id res chain seq x y z
N LEU A 1 -7.87 4.69 -9.00
CA LEU A 1 -6.52 4.74 -8.42
C LEU A 1 -5.53 3.74 -9.02
N LYS A 2 -5.96 2.72 -9.81
CA LYS A 2 -5.06 1.70 -10.40
C LYS A 2 -5.32 1.44 -11.89
N ASP A 3 -5.78 2.44 -12.64
CA ASP A 3 -5.81 2.30 -14.10
C ASP A 3 -4.43 2.71 -14.65
N PRO A 4 -3.66 1.84 -15.33
CA PRO A 4 -2.41 2.24 -15.97
C PRO A 4 -2.57 3.44 -16.91
N ALA A 5 -3.74 3.62 -17.54
CA ALA A 5 -4.05 4.76 -18.38
C ALA A 5 -4.16 6.09 -17.60
N SER A 6 -4.34 6.02 -16.28
CA SER A 6 -4.37 7.19 -15.40
C SER A 6 -2.98 7.67 -14.94
N MET A 7 -1.91 6.91 -15.24
CA MET A 7 -0.53 7.28 -14.93
C MET A 7 0.19 7.81 -16.18
N THR A 8 -0.26 8.95 -16.68
CA THR A 8 0.37 9.60 -17.84
C THR A 8 1.81 10.01 -17.52
N GLU A 9 2.67 10.06 -18.54
CA GLU A 9 4.06 10.52 -18.40
C GLU A 9 4.15 11.94 -17.82
N GLU A 10 3.19 12.79 -18.14
CA GLU A 10 3.05 14.14 -17.58
C GLU A 10 2.81 14.11 -16.06
N LEU A 11 1.88 13.27 -15.58
CA LEU A 11 1.59 13.16 -14.14
C LEU A 11 2.79 12.57 -13.38
N LEU A 12 3.45 11.58 -13.97
CA LEU A 12 4.65 10.95 -13.42
C LEU A 12 5.83 11.92 -13.32
N SER A 13 6.10 12.67 -14.38
CA SER A 13 7.19 13.67 -14.39
C SER A 13 6.92 14.83 -13.43
N THR A 14 5.66 15.30 -13.37
CA THR A 14 5.22 16.31 -12.41
C THR A 14 5.39 15.84 -10.97
N LEU A 15 4.95 14.61 -10.67
CA LEU A 15 5.14 14.01 -9.35
C LEU A 15 6.62 13.90 -9.00
N ALA A 16 7.47 13.46 -9.92
CA ALA A 16 8.90 13.30 -9.66
C ALA A 16 9.60 14.65 -9.37
N GLN A 17 9.17 15.73 -10.03
CA GLN A 17 9.64 17.09 -9.74
C GLN A 17 9.17 17.54 -8.35
N ASN A 18 7.88 17.39 -8.06
CA ASN A 18 7.28 17.79 -6.79
C ASN A 18 7.87 16.98 -5.62
N SER A 19 8.09 15.68 -5.81
CA SER A 19 8.71 14.79 -4.82
C SER A 19 10.10 15.31 -4.43
N ARG A 20 10.94 15.64 -5.42
CA ARG A 20 12.27 16.20 -5.15
C ARG A 20 12.20 17.52 -4.41
N HIS A 21 11.26 18.39 -4.76
CA HIS A 21 11.05 19.65 -4.05
C HIS A 21 10.60 19.45 -2.60
N ALA A 22 9.73 18.46 -2.37
CA ALA A 22 9.24 18.05 -1.06
C ALA A 22 10.31 17.36 -0.18
N GLY A 23 11.43 16.94 -0.76
CA GLY A 23 12.52 16.22 -0.08
C GLY A 23 12.43 14.69 -0.17
N LEU A 24 11.66 14.17 -1.13
CA LEU A 24 11.47 12.73 -1.36
C LEU A 24 12.28 12.24 -2.56
N PRO A 25 12.77 10.98 -2.53
CA PRO A 25 13.42 10.38 -3.68
C PRO A 25 12.39 10.06 -4.76
N ALA A 26 12.83 10.14 -6.02
CA ALA A 26 12.06 9.73 -7.20
C ALA A 26 12.50 8.35 -7.73
N THR A 27 13.22 7.58 -6.92
CA THR A 27 13.65 6.22 -7.26
C THR A 27 12.51 5.24 -7.08
N GLU A 28 12.49 4.20 -7.89
CA GLU A 28 11.64 3.03 -7.71
C GLU A 28 12.52 1.83 -7.37
N LEU A 29 11.99 0.93 -6.54
CA LEU A 29 12.64 -0.33 -6.19
C LEU A 29 11.61 -1.46 -6.34
N ASN A 30 12.01 -2.51 -7.03
CA ASN A 30 11.21 -3.72 -7.16
C ASN A 30 12.13 -4.94 -7.13
N GLU A 31 12.51 -5.34 -5.92
CA GLU A 31 13.31 -6.54 -5.64
C GLU A 31 12.39 -7.59 -5.01
N THR A 32 11.48 -8.14 -5.81
CA THR A 32 10.41 -9.02 -5.31
C THR A 32 10.41 -10.35 -6.07
N GLY A 33 10.00 -11.43 -5.40
CA GLY A 33 9.84 -12.75 -6.03
C GLY A 33 11.14 -13.26 -6.66
N PRO A 34 11.22 -13.44 -7.99
CA PRO A 34 12.45 -13.89 -8.65
C PRO A 34 13.64 -12.93 -8.51
N ASP A 35 13.38 -11.63 -8.36
CA ASP A 35 14.40 -10.57 -8.33
C ASP A 35 14.80 -10.19 -6.89
N ALA A 36 14.20 -10.81 -5.88
CA ALA A 36 14.57 -10.59 -4.49
C ALA A 36 15.97 -11.17 -4.19
N GLU A 37 16.79 -10.43 -3.43
CA GLU A 37 18.15 -10.85 -3.06
C GLU A 37 18.14 -12.19 -2.31
N ASN A 38 17.20 -12.36 -1.38
CA ASN A 38 16.97 -13.58 -0.63
C ASN A 38 15.49 -13.96 -0.64
N LEU A 39 15.23 -15.25 -0.46
CA LEU A 39 13.86 -15.74 -0.42
C LEU A 39 13.09 -15.16 0.77
N GLY A 40 11.99 -14.45 0.49
CA GLY A 40 11.15 -13.81 1.52
C GLY A 40 11.66 -12.45 1.99
N SER A 41 12.72 -11.92 1.39
CA SER A 41 13.23 -10.55 1.64
C SER A 41 12.76 -9.56 0.57
N ASP A 42 11.55 -9.73 0.07
CA ASP A 42 11.00 -8.87 -0.98
C ASP A 42 11.01 -7.40 -0.54
N ILE A 43 11.53 -6.50 -1.38
CA ILE A 43 11.47 -5.06 -1.15
C ILE A 43 10.80 -4.38 -2.34
N TYR A 44 9.72 -3.66 -2.06
CA TYR A 44 9.04 -2.83 -3.03
C TYR A 44 8.96 -1.39 -2.53
N TYR A 45 9.23 -0.45 -3.42
CA TYR A 45 9.03 0.98 -3.19
C TYR A 45 8.64 1.62 -4.51
N ARG A 46 7.41 2.13 -4.61
CA ARG A 46 6.97 2.89 -5.78
C ARG A 46 6.09 4.07 -5.37
N ARG A 47 6.40 5.25 -5.92
CA ARG A 47 5.54 6.43 -5.80
C ARG A 47 4.60 6.51 -7.01
N TYR A 48 3.38 6.99 -6.80
CA TYR A 48 2.42 7.22 -7.88
C TYR A 48 1.53 8.44 -7.58
N PRO A 49 1.02 9.13 -8.61
CA PRO A 49 0.28 10.36 -8.44
C PRO A 49 -1.13 10.08 -7.90
N LEU A 50 -1.60 10.96 -7.03
CA LEU A 50 -3.01 11.01 -6.64
C LEU A 50 -3.84 11.71 -7.72
N TYR A 51 -5.15 11.74 -7.51
CA TYR A 51 -6.05 12.51 -8.37
C TYR A 51 -5.66 14.00 -8.39
N PRO A 52 -5.83 14.70 -9.52
CA PRO A 52 -5.57 16.14 -9.57
C PRO A 52 -6.29 16.89 -8.43
N GLY A 53 -5.52 17.71 -7.69
CA GLY A 53 -6.01 18.46 -6.54
C GLY A 53 -5.88 17.75 -5.19
N TYR A 54 -5.65 16.43 -5.17
CA TYR A 54 -5.45 15.68 -3.92
C TYR A 54 -4.00 15.82 -3.43
N LYS A 55 -3.85 16.13 -2.15
CA LYS A 55 -2.57 16.22 -1.45
C LYS A 55 -2.27 15.00 -0.61
N THR A 56 -3.31 14.28 -0.18
CA THR A 56 -3.21 13.06 0.63
C THR A 56 -4.40 12.13 0.38
N GLY A 57 -4.36 10.93 0.98
CA GLY A 57 -5.47 10.01 1.05
C GLY A 57 -6.47 10.44 2.12
N SER A 58 -7.37 11.35 1.78
CA SER A 58 -8.47 11.78 2.66
C SER A 58 -9.77 11.88 1.87
N ARG A 59 -10.87 12.14 2.57
CA ARG A 59 -12.19 12.27 1.94
C ARG A 59 -12.26 13.44 0.96
N SER A 60 -11.62 14.57 1.27
CA SER A 60 -11.59 15.77 0.42
C SER A 60 -10.35 15.84 -0.47
N GLY A 61 -9.30 15.08 -0.16
CA GLY A 61 -7.97 15.24 -0.72
C GLY A 61 -7.11 16.29 0.00
N ASP A 62 -7.67 17.03 0.96
CA ASP A 62 -6.91 17.95 1.81
C ASP A 62 -6.18 17.22 2.94
N PRO A 63 -5.10 17.81 3.48
CA PRO A 63 -4.34 17.22 4.57
C PRO A 63 -5.18 16.94 5.81
N VAL A 64 -4.87 15.83 6.49
CA VAL A 64 -5.53 15.40 7.73
C VAL A 64 -4.58 15.36 8.93
N ALA A 65 -3.28 15.56 8.68
CA ALA A 65 -2.23 15.68 9.70
C ALA A 65 -1.11 16.64 9.21
N PRO A 66 -0.15 17.01 10.07
CA PRO A 66 1.06 17.72 9.64
C PRO A 66 1.95 16.87 8.72
N LEU A 67 2.75 17.53 7.88
CA LEU A 67 3.76 16.85 7.05
C LEU A 67 4.69 15.97 7.89
N LEU A 68 4.95 14.74 7.43
CA LEU A 68 5.82 13.79 8.08
C LEU A 68 7.29 14.24 8.06
N GLY A 69 7.99 13.96 9.16
CA GLY A 69 9.44 14.12 9.26
C GLY A 69 9.93 15.51 8.86
N LYS A 70 10.68 15.58 7.75
CA LYS A 70 11.32 16.80 7.23
C LYS A 70 10.78 17.23 5.86
N LEU A 71 9.61 16.73 5.47
CA LEU A 71 9.00 17.10 4.20
C LEU A 71 8.66 18.60 4.19
N SER A 72 8.96 19.26 3.07
CA SER A 72 8.74 20.70 2.90
C SER A 72 7.38 21.04 2.28
N SER A 73 6.75 20.10 1.58
CA SER A 73 5.47 20.29 0.91
C SER A 73 4.74 18.98 0.62
N TYR A 74 3.46 19.08 0.25
CA TYR A 74 2.70 17.98 -0.35
C TYR A 74 3.09 17.85 -1.82
N ASP A 75 3.49 16.66 -2.25
CA ASP A 75 3.89 16.39 -3.65
C ASP A 75 2.72 15.93 -4.53
N GLY A 76 1.58 15.59 -3.92
CA GLY A 76 0.41 15.04 -4.59
C GLY A 76 0.56 13.55 -4.93
N GLY A 77 1.45 12.84 -4.25
CA GLY A 77 1.69 11.41 -4.45
C GLY A 77 1.31 10.55 -3.25
N ALA A 78 1.26 9.25 -3.51
CA ALA A 78 1.30 8.20 -2.50
C ALA A 78 2.44 7.23 -2.81
N THR A 79 2.87 6.48 -1.79
CA THR A 79 3.97 5.52 -1.89
C THR A 79 3.49 4.16 -1.43
N ASP A 80 3.61 3.17 -2.30
CA ASP A 80 3.51 1.77 -1.91
C ASP A 80 4.88 1.31 -1.42
N ILE A 81 4.92 0.69 -0.23
CA ILE A 81 6.12 0.07 0.34
C ILE A 81 5.76 -1.36 0.74
N MET A 82 6.62 -2.31 0.40
CA MET A 82 6.50 -3.70 0.86
C MET A 82 7.83 -4.17 1.44
N ILE A 83 7.77 -4.83 2.60
CA ILE A 83 8.93 -5.43 3.26
C ILE A 83 8.59 -6.87 3.61
N GLY A 84 9.12 -7.79 2.80
CA GLY A 84 8.70 -9.17 2.76
C GLY A 84 7.22 -9.32 2.35
N PRO A 85 6.70 -10.55 2.30
CA PRO A 85 5.38 -10.82 1.74
C PRO A 85 4.21 -10.47 2.68
N LEU A 86 4.47 -10.10 3.93
CA LEU A 86 3.45 -9.94 4.97
C LEU A 86 3.38 -8.55 5.60
N ASN A 87 4.19 -7.60 5.13
CA ASN A 87 4.17 -6.22 5.61
C ASN A 87 4.08 -5.26 4.43
N SER A 88 3.01 -4.47 4.41
CA SER A 88 2.74 -3.50 3.35
C SER A 88 2.42 -2.15 3.97
N PHE A 89 2.83 -1.07 3.33
CA PHE A 89 2.58 0.26 3.83
C PHE A 89 2.18 1.18 2.69
N LEU A 90 1.32 2.14 3.00
CA LEU A 90 1.01 3.25 2.12
C LEU A 90 1.36 4.55 2.83
N ALA A 91 2.26 5.32 2.23
CA ALA A 91 2.73 6.58 2.78
C ALA A 91 2.26 7.76 1.91
N TYR A 92 1.61 8.71 2.58
CA TYR A 92 1.29 10.04 2.07
C TYR A 92 2.26 11.06 2.67
N ALA A 93 2.10 12.33 2.31
CA ALA A 93 2.98 13.37 2.83
C ALA A 93 2.74 13.69 4.32
N ASP A 94 1.55 13.42 4.87
CA ASP A 94 1.13 13.76 6.24
C ASP A 94 0.90 12.55 7.16
N TYR A 95 0.65 11.36 6.61
CA TYR A 95 0.55 10.14 7.40
C TYR A 95 0.97 8.90 6.61
N MET A 96 1.23 7.82 7.34
CA MET A 96 1.50 6.49 6.78
C MET A 96 0.58 5.47 7.43
N VAL A 97 0.06 4.55 6.64
CA VAL A 97 -0.66 3.37 7.13
C VAL A 97 0.21 2.14 6.90
N GLY A 98 0.36 1.30 7.92
CA GLY A 98 1.06 0.03 7.84
C GLY A 98 0.13 -1.14 8.10
N TYR A 99 0.24 -2.17 7.28
CA TYR A 99 -0.44 -3.45 7.41
C TYR A 99 0.58 -4.53 7.74
N ARG A 100 0.22 -5.36 8.72
CA ARG A 100 0.94 -6.59 9.04
C ARG A 100 -0.04 -7.75 9.11
N PHE A 101 0.23 -8.78 8.31
CA PHE A 101 -0.56 -10.00 8.28
C PHE A 101 0.11 -11.07 9.15
N VAL A 102 -0.60 -11.55 10.18
CA VAL A 102 -0.10 -12.55 11.12
C VAL A 102 -0.93 -13.83 11.00
N PRO A 103 -0.44 -14.86 10.28
CA PRO A 103 -1.15 -16.14 10.18
C PRO A 103 -1.35 -16.77 11.56
N LYS A 104 -2.57 -17.24 11.85
CA LYS A 104 -2.94 -17.87 13.13
C LYS A 104 -3.20 -19.35 12.95
N THR A 105 -4.01 -19.69 11.95
CA THR A 105 -4.35 -21.04 11.56
C THR A 105 -4.42 -21.12 10.03
N LEU A 106 -4.79 -22.27 9.48
CA LEU A 106 -4.91 -22.45 8.03
C LEU A 106 -5.88 -21.46 7.37
N GLN A 107 -6.91 -21.00 8.09
CA GLN A 107 -7.97 -20.15 7.54
C GLN A 107 -8.18 -18.85 8.35
N GLU A 108 -7.26 -18.53 9.24
CA GLU A 108 -7.36 -17.34 10.09
C GLU A 108 -6.04 -16.57 10.08
N THR A 109 -6.14 -15.27 9.83
CA THR A 109 -5.03 -14.32 9.81
C THR A 109 -5.48 -13.06 10.55
N ASP A 110 -4.67 -12.61 11.51
CA ASP A 110 -4.86 -11.29 12.11
C ASP A 110 -4.30 -10.23 11.16
N ILE A 111 -5.07 -9.20 10.84
CA ILE A 111 -4.62 -8.02 10.11
C ILE A 111 -4.40 -6.90 11.13
N GLN A 112 -3.15 -6.53 11.36
CA GLN A 112 -2.78 -5.40 12.21
C GLN A 112 -2.59 -4.16 11.35
N ILE A 113 -3.33 -3.10 11.65
CA ILE A 113 -3.26 -1.83 10.92
C ILE A 113 -2.78 -0.75 11.88
N VAL A 114 -1.76 -0.01 11.48
CA VAL A 114 -1.13 1.05 12.29
C VAL A 114 -1.10 2.34 11.48
N TRP A 115 -1.65 3.41 12.04
CA TRP A 115 -1.53 4.76 11.50
C TRP A 115 -0.38 5.48 12.19
N MET A 116 0.49 6.08 11.39
CA MET A 116 1.68 6.77 11.84
C MET A 116 1.58 8.23 11.37
N VAL A 117 1.66 9.14 12.34
CA VAL A 117 1.74 10.58 12.13
C VAL A 117 3.11 11.08 12.59
N ARG A 118 3.37 12.38 12.42
CA ARG A 118 4.59 12.99 12.96
C ARG A 118 4.63 12.87 14.49
N ASP A 119 5.83 12.70 15.04
CA ASP A 119 6.07 12.40 16.47
C ASP A 119 5.56 13.48 17.44
N ASP A 120 5.49 14.74 17.02
CA ASP A 120 4.99 15.86 17.80
C ASP A 120 3.49 16.18 17.56
N ALA A 121 2.82 15.44 16.67
CA ALA A 121 1.43 15.67 16.33
C ALA A 121 0.51 15.13 17.43
N VAL A 122 -0.42 15.96 17.89
CA VAL A 122 -1.35 15.67 18.98
C VAL A 122 -2.77 15.56 18.44
N GLU A 123 -3.45 14.46 18.79
CA GLU A 123 -4.86 14.25 18.47
C GLU A 123 -5.73 15.39 19.02
N ASP A 124 -6.80 15.73 18.31
CA ASP A 124 -7.71 16.86 18.58
C ASP A 124 -7.09 18.27 18.46
N ARG A 125 -5.79 18.37 18.17
CA ARG A 125 -5.09 19.63 17.86
C ARG A 125 -4.60 19.66 16.42
N ASP A 126 -3.79 18.66 16.07
CA ASP A 126 -3.08 18.61 14.78
C ASP A 126 -3.76 17.65 13.79
N TYR A 127 -4.54 16.70 14.29
CA TYR A 127 -5.34 15.77 13.50
C TYR A 127 -6.59 15.30 14.25
N SER A 128 -7.60 14.89 13.50
CA SER A 128 -8.80 14.20 13.98
C SER A 128 -8.64 12.72 13.68
N LEU A 129 -8.78 11.85 14.68
CA LEU A 129 -8.63 10.41 14.50
C LEU A 129 -9.62 9.88 13.45
N ALA A 130 -10.87 10.35 13.49
CA ALA A 130 -11.91 9.91 12.57
C ALA A 130 -11.59 10.25 11.11
N ASP A 131 -11.04 11.44 10.85
CA ASP A 131 -10.68 11.87 9.50
C ASP A 131 -9.42 11.17 9.00
N LEU A 132 -8.42 11.00 9.89
CA LEU A 132 -7.16 10.32 9.60
C LEU A 132 -7.38 8.84 9.25
N THR A 133 -8.26 8.14 9.97
CA THR A 133 -8.44 6.69 9.78
C THR A 133 -9.49 6.34 8.74
N TRP A 134 -10.37 7.28 8.35
CA TRP A 134 -11.56 6.99 7.54
C TRP A 134 -11.27 6.18 6.27
N LEU A 135 -10.31 6.62 5.44
CA LEU A 135 -10.07 6.02 4.14
C LEU A 135 -9.71 4.53 4.28
N TRP A 136 -8.76 4.24 5.16
CA TRP A 136 -8.22 2.90 5.32
C TRP A 136 -9.06 2.02 6.25
N ASP A 137 -9.85 2.59 7.16
CA ASP A 137 -10.85 1.84 7.91
C ASP A 137 -11.94 1.28 6.97
N VAL A 138 -12.51 2.13 6.11
CA VAL A 138 -13.53 1.69 5.14
C VAL A 138 -12.95 0.70 4.15
N THR A 139 -11.78 1.01 3.57
CA THR A 139 -11.13 0.14 2.59
C THR A 139 -10.80 -1.22 3.18
N SER A 140 -10.24 -1.26 4.39
CA SER A 140 -9.85 -2.52 5.04
C SER A 140 -11.04 -3.41 5.37
N ARG A 141 -12.18 -2.83 5.75
CA ARG A 141 -13.41 -3.60 6.00
C ARG A 141 -13.96 -4.20 4.73
N ASP A 142 -13.88 -3.48 3.61
CA ASP A 142 -14.27 -4.02 2.31
C ASP A 142 -13.31 -5.12 1.84
N ASP A 143 -12.00 -4.94 1.98
CA ASP A 143 -11.00 -5.96 1.66
C ASP A 143 -11.18 -7.22 2.52
N GLU A 144 -11.39 -7.07 3.82
CA GLU A 144 -11.64 -8.19 4.74
C GLU A 144 -12.86 -9.02 4.30
N ARG A 145 -13.95 -8.34 3.93
CA ARG A 145 -15.16 -9.00 3.43
C ARG A 145 -14.90 -9.74 2.12
N ILE A 146 -14.16 -9.15 1.18
CA ILE A 146 -13.79 -9.80 -0.08
C ILE A 146 -12.93 -11.03 0.18
N ILE A 147 -11.94 -10.93 1.08
CA ILE A 147 -11.05 -12.03 1.46
C ILE A 147 -11.85 -13.19 2.03
N ARG A 148 -12.82 -12.92 2.92
CA ARG A 148 -13.69 -13.97 3.49
C ARG A 148 -14.50 -14.69 2.43
N TYR A 149 -15.18 -13.96 1.55
CA TYR A 149 -15.94 -14.59 0.47
C TYR A 149 -15.06 -15.37 -0.50
N ASN A 150 -13.84 -14.89 -0.77
CA ASN A 150 -12.89 -15.64 -1.58
C ASN A 150 -12.51 -16.97 -0.91
N GLN A 151 -12.21 -16.97 0.39
CA GLN A 151 -11.91 -18.20 1.14
C GLN A 151 -13.09 -19.17 1.17
N GLU A 152 -14.32 -18.68 1.36
CA GLU A 152 -15.54 -19.50 1.29
C GLU A 152 -15.68 -20.18 -0.08
N GLY A 153 -15.40 -19.45 -1.16
CA GLY A 153 -15.39 -19.99 -2.52
C GLY A 153 -14.32 -21.06 -2.72
N VAL A 154 -13.08 -20.81 -2.26
CA VAL A 154 -11.95 -21.76 -2.32
C VAL A 154 -12.23 -23.05 -1.55
N ASN A 155 -12.99 -22.98 -0.46
CA ASN A 155 -13.37 -24.15 0.33
C ASN A 155 -14.39 -25.07 -0.36
N SER A 156 -14.99 -24.64 -1.47
CA SER A 156 -15.95 -25.45 -2.22
C SER A 156 -15.28 -26.59 -2.96
N VAL A 157 -15.89 -27.78 -2.95
CA VAL A 157 -15.44 -28.94 -3.75
C VAL A 157 -15.49 -28.69 -5.27
N ALA A 158 -16.24 -27.68 -5.70
CA ALA A 158 -16.35 -27.29 -7.11
C ALA A 158 -15.26 -26.30 -7.53
N PHE A 159 -14.49 -25.74 -6.58
CA PHE A 159 -13.46 -24.76 -6.88
C PHE A 159 -12.38 -25.35 -7.80
N ARG A 160 -11.97 -24.55 -8.78
CA ARG A 160 -10.79 -24.80 -9.61
C ARG A 160 -10.07 -23.47 -9.81
N PRO A 161 -8.72 -23.43 -9.71
CA PRO A 161 -7.97 -22.21 -9.94
C PRO A 161 -8.17 -21.69 -11.36
N GLY A 162 -8.45 -20.39 -11.49
CA GLY A 162 -8.52 -19.69 -12.77
C GLY A 162 -7.17 -19.08 -13.16
N PRO A 163 -7.02 -18.62 -14.42
CA PRO A 163 -5.86 -17.85 -14.84
C PRO A 163 -5.86 -16.47 -14.19
N LEU A 164 -4.66 -15.97 -13.87
CA LEU A 164 -4.47 -14.59 -13.45
C LEU A 164 -4.58 -13.63 -14.65
N SER A 165 -5.10 -12.45 -14.41
CA SER A 165 -5.10 -11.31 -15.33
C SER A 165 -3.70 -10.69 -15.45
N ASN A 166 -3.42 -10.01 -16.56
CA ASN A 166 -2.20 -9.21 -16.74
C ASN A 166 -2.04 -8.10 -15.69
N MET A 167 -3.13 -7.71 -15.01
CA MET A 167 -3.09 -6.72 -13.92
C MET A 167 -2.67 -7.32 -12.57
N GLU A 168 -2.62 -8.65 -12.45
CA GLU A 168 -2.37 -9.38 -11.21
C GLU A 168 -0.90 -9.84 -11.07
N TRP A 169 0.03 -9.11 -11.69
CA TRP A 169 1.47 -9.40 -11.63
C TRP A 169 2.00 -9.54 -10.19
N GLY A 170 1.46 -8.78 -9.23
CA GLY A 170 1.85 -8.90 -7.82
C GLY A 170 1.46 -10.24 -7.19
N ILE A 171 0.34 -10.84 -7.61
CA ILE A 171 -0.09 -12.17 -7.16
C ILE A 171 0.83 -13.25 -7.75
N GLU A 172 1.19 -13.11 -9.03
CA GLU A 172 2.13 -14.00 -9.70
C GLU A 172 3.50 -14.00 -8.99
N THR A 173 4.03 -12.82 -8.67
CA THR A 173 5.26 -12.65 -7.88
C THR A 173 5.16 -13.35 -6.52
N PHE A 174 4.05 -13.15 -5.80
CA PHE A 174 3.80 -13.81 -4.51
C PHE A 174 3.77 -15.34 -4.64
N TYR A 175 3.07 -15.90 -5.64
CA TYR A 175 3.04 -17.34 -5.87
C TYR A 175 4.43 -17.92 -6.13
N HIS A 176 5.23 -17.26 -6.96
CA HIS A 176 6.60 -17.71 -7.21
C HIS A 176 7.45 -17.72 -5.94
N GLY A 177 7.39 -16.65 -5.13
CA GLY A 177 8.10 -16.59 -3.85
C GLY A 177 7.63 -17.67 -2.87
N TYR A 178 6.32 -17.80 -2.68
CA TYR A 178 5.71 -18.76 -1.76
C TYR A 178 6.03 -20.21 -2.14
N LEU A 179 5.86 -20.60 -3.41
CA LEU A 179 6.14 -21.96 -3.85
C LEU A 179 7.62 -22.30 -3.78
N ARG A 180 8.53 -21.36 -4.08
CA ARG A 180 9.97 -21.56 -3.88
C ARG A 180 10.31 -21.79 -2.41
N HIS A 181 9.56 -21.20 -1.48
CA HIS A 181 9.75 -21.42 -0.05
C HIS A 181 9.30 -22.80 0.40
N LEU A 182 8.20 -23.32 -0.14
CA LEU A 182 7.68 -24.64 0.19
C LEU A 182 8.49 -25.81 -0.40
N LEU A 183 9.19 -25.58 -1.51
CA LEU A 183 9.95 -26.63 -2.21
C LEU A 183 11.40 -26.80 -1.73
N LYS A 184 11.78 -26.11 -0.65
CA LYS A 184 13.05 -26.34 0.07
C LYS A 184 12.89 -27.46 1.08
#